data_AF-A0A914S7X3-F1
#
_entry.id   AF-A0A914S7X3-F1
#
_cell.length_a   1.000
_cell.length_b   1.000
_cell.length_c   1.000
_cell.angle_alpha   90.00
_cell.angle_beta   90.00
_cell.angle_gamma   90.00
#
_symmetry.space_group_name_H-M   'P 1'
#
loop_
_entity.id
_entity.type
_entity.pdbx_description
1 polymer ?
#
loop_
_entity_poly.entity_id
_entity_poly.type
_entity_poly.pdbx_seq_one_letter_code
_entity_poly.pdbx_strand_id
1 'polypeptide(L)' 'VCVEHDERIDFIDTVYVYHFGTRFLVEVHIVLDKNMTLQKAHDISEALQTNIESLDEVERAFVHCDYEYSHMPADEHKVV' A
#
# COMPACT_ATOMS: atom_id res chain seq x y z
N VAL A 1 2.74 -13.48 10.24
CA VAL A 1 2.53 -12.21 10.97
C VAL A 1 1.32 -11.52 10.36
N CYS A 2 0.49 -10.82 11.16
CA CYS A 2 -0.65 -10.05 10.68
C CYS A 2 -0.46 -8.61 11.14
N VAL A 3 -0.62 -7.63 10.25
CA VAL A 3 -0.52 -6.21 10.56
C VAL A 3 -1.93 -5.64 10.47
N GLU A 4 -2.55 -5.39 11.63
CA GLU A 4 -3.75 -4.56 11.73
C GLU A 4 -3.30 -3.10 11.78
N HIS A 5 -3.86 -2.24 10.94
CA HIS A 5 -3.36 -0.88 10.76
C HIS A 5 -4.38 0.22 11.08
N ASP A 6 -5.32 0.49 10.16
CA ASP A 6 -6.25 1.61 10.30
C ASP A 6 -7.61 1.26 9.71
N GLU A 7 -8.67 1.56 10.45
CA GLU A 7 -10.06 1.27 10.08
C GLU A 7 -10.61 2.20 8.98
N ARG A 8 -9.89 3.29 8.66
CA ARG A 8 -10.26 4.22 7.59
C ARG A 8 -9.81 3.79 6.20
N ILE A 9 -9.08 2.68 6.10
CA ILE A 9 -8.78 2.03 4.82
C ILE A 9 -10.05 1.30 4.38
N ASP A 10 -10.68 1.81 3.34
CA ASP A 10 -11.94 1.26 2.83
C ASP A 10 -11.69 -0.11 2.17
N PHE A 11 -10.63 -0.21 1.35
CA PHE A 11 -10.24 -1.42 0.65
C PHE A 11 -8.72 -1.53 0.49
N ILE A 12 -8.23 -2.77 0.43
CA ILE A 12 -6.92 -3.09 -0.13
C ILE A 12 -7.19 -3.55 -1.56
N ASP A 13 -6.71 -2.78 -2.53
CA ASP A 13 -6.97 -3.08 -3.94
C ASP A 13 -6.01 -4.18 -4.43
N THR A 14 -4.72 -3.89 -4.36
CA THR A 14 -3.68 -4.77 -4.90
C THR A 14 -2.49 -4.88 -3.96
N VAL A 15 -1.91 -6.08 -3.88
CA VAL A 15 -0.64 -6.33 -3.16
C VAL A 15 0.33 -7.04 -4.09
N TYR A 16 1.45 -6.40 -4.37
CA TYR A 16 2.57 -7.01 -5.08
C TYR A 16 3.72 -7.27 -4.12
N VAL A 17 4.34 -8.44 -4.28
CA VAL A 17 5.53 -8.83 -3.54
C VAL A 17 6.56 -9.34 -4.52
N TYR A 18 7.72 -8.68 -4.54
CA TYR A 18 8.83 -9.01 -5.41
C TYR A 18 9.99 -9.52 -4.59
N HIS A 19 10.65 -10.58 -5.05
CA HIS A 19 11.91 -11.00 -4.46
C HIS A 19 13.00 -9.96 -4.70
N PHE A 20 13.70 -9.58 -3.62
CA PHE A 20 14.86 -8.71 -3.64
C PHE A 20 16.00 -9.37 -2.87
N GLY A 21 16.78 -10.18 -3.59
CA GLY A 21 17.77 -11.05 -2.97
C GLY A 21 17.09 -12.07 -2.04
N THR A 22 17.44 -12.02 -0.75
CA THR A 22 16.84 -12.88 0.29
C THR A 22 15.66 -12.22 1.01
N ARG A 23 15.31 -10.98 0.65
CA ARG A 23 14.22 -10.18 1.23
C ARG A 23 13.17 -9.87 0.17
N PHE A 24 12.18 -9.07 0.52
CA PHE A 24 11.08 -8.65 -0.35
C PHE A 24 11.00 -7.13 -0.53
N LEU A 25 10.63 -6.72 -1.74
CA LEU A 25 10.03 -5.40 -1.99
C LEU A 25 8.51 -5.59 -2.04
N VAL A 26 7.78 -4.80 -1.28
CA VAL A 26 6.32 -4.88 -1.20
C VAL A 26 5.71 -3.61 -1.77
N GLU A 27 4.68 -3.74 -2.58
CA GLU A 27 3.86 -2.64 -3.04
C GLU A 27 2.41 -2.93 -2.69
N VAL A 28 1.74 -1.97 -2.04
CA VAL A 28 0.35 -2.09 -1.61
C VAL A 28 -0.43 -0.91 -2.14
N HIS A 29 -1.57 -1.17 -2.75
CA HIS A 29 -2.53 -0.13 -3.15
C HIS A 29 -3.71 -0.18 -2.18
N ILE A 30 -4.00 0.96 -1.56
CA ILE A 30 -5.08 1.11 -0.60
C ILE A 30 -6.07 2.16 -1.08
N VAL A 31 -7.33 1.96 -0.74
CA VAL A 31 -8.41 2.89 -1.06
C VAL A 31 -8.82 3.66 0.19
N LEU A 32 -8.86 4.98 0.09
CA LEU A 32 -9.27 5.91 1.13
C LEU A 32 -10.44 6.78 0.63
N ASP A 33 -11.21 7.35 1.57
CA ASP A 33 -12.28 8.29 1.21
C ASP A 33 -11.73 9.45 0.36
N LYS A 34 -12.33 9.64 -0.83
CA LYS A 34 -12.02 10.74 -1.77
C LYS A 34 -12.08 12.14 -1.16
N ASN A 35 -12.82 12.33 -0.06
CA ASN A 35 -12.95 13.62 0.63
C ASN A 35 -11.95 13.75 1.79
N MET A 36 -11.13 12.73 2.05
CA MET A 36 -10.07 12.78 3.05
C MET A 36 -9.05 13.86 2.66
N THR A 37 -8.57 14.61 3.65
CA THR A 37 -7.51 15.60 3.38
C THR A 37 -6.22 14.89 3.02
N LEU A 38 -5.44 15.46 2.09
CA LEU A 38 -4.15 14.91 1.68
C LEU A 38 -3.24 14.61 2.88
N GLN A 39 -3.24 15.48 3.90
CA GLN A 39 -2.49 15.26 5.14
C GLN A 39 -2.89 13.95 5.82
N LYS A 40 -4.19 13.70 6.01
CA LYS A 40 -4.65 12.48 6.68
C LYS A 40 -4.35 11.23 5.85
N ALA A 41 -4.54 11.31 4.54
CA ALA A 41 -4.23 10.21 3.63
C ALA A 41 -2.73 9.88 3.69
N HIS A 42 -1.87 10.90 3.63
CA HIS A 42 -0.43 10.75 3.79
C HIS A 42 -0.06 10.09 5.11
N ASP A 43 -0.59 10.60 6.24
CA ASP A 43 -0.24 10.09 7.57
C ASP A 43 -0.63 8.62 7.75
N ILE A 44 -1.78 8.19 7.21
CA ILE A 44 -2.21 6.78 7.24
C ILE A 44 -1.25 5.94 6.38
N SER A 45 -0.98 6.37 5.15
CA SER A 45 -0.20 5.57 4.20
C SER A 45 1.28 5.47 4.56
N GLU A 46 1.87 6.53 5.10
CA GLU A 46 3.24 6.52 5.62
C GLU A 46 3.36 5.59 6.85
N ALA A 47 2.36 5.62 7.74
CA ALA A 47 2.32 4.72 8.88
C ALA A 47 2.14 3.25 8.44
N LEU A 48 1.31 2.98 7.42
CA LEU A 48 1.17 1.65 6.83
C LEU A 48 2.50 1.18 6.23
N GLN A 49 3.17 2.03 5.46
CA GLN A 49 4.48 1.73 4.88
C GLN A 49 5.47 1.35 5.98
N THR A 50 5.58 2.17 7.03
CA THR A 50 6.48 1.93 8.17
C THR A 50 6.18 0.60 8.86
N ASN A 51 4.90 0.25 9.01
CA ASN A 51 4.50 -1.01 9.62
C ASN A 51 4.88 -2.21 8.74
N ILE A 52 4.73 -2.12 7.42
CA ILE A 52 5.13 -3.20 6.50
C ILE A 52 6.66 -3.34 6.47
N GLU A 53 7.40 -2.23 6.46
CA GLU A 53 8.87 -2.21 6.53
C GLU A 53 9.43 -2.72 7.86
N SER A 54 8.60 -2.78 8.92
CA SER A 54 9.01 -3.34 10.21
C SER A 54 9.10 -4.88 10.22
N LEU A 55 8.61 -5.55 9.17
CA LEU A 55 8.70 -6.99 9.02
C LEU A 55 10.13 -7.40 8.59
N ASP A 56 10.73 -8.35 9.29
CA ASP A 56 12.14 -8.75 9.11
C ASP A 56 12.50 -9.15 7.67
N GLU A 57 11.54 -9.71 6.93
CA GLU A 57 11.72 -10.17 5.55
C GLU A 57 11.51 -9.06 4.51
N VAL A 58 10.97 -7.91 4.90
CA VAL A 58 10.70 -6.78 4.00
C VAL A 58 11.89 -5.82 4.01
N GLU A 59 12.48 -5.59 2.84
CA GLU A 59 13.53 -4.59 2.69
C GLU A 59 12.94 -3.19 2.55
N ARG A 60 11.84 -3.06 1.80
CA ARG A 60 11.18 -1.78 1.54
C ARG A 60 9.74 -1.98 1.12
N ALA A 61 8.88 -1.01 1.46
CA ALA A 61 7.49 -1.00 1.03
C ALA A 61 7.12 0.29 0.28
N PHE A 62 6.16 0.20 -0.62
CA PHE A 62 5.55 1.33 -1.30
C PHE A 62 4.03 1.26 -1.13
N VAL A 63 3.41 2.38 -0.76
CA VAL A 63 1.96 2.46 -0.58
C VAL A 63 1.39 3.46 -1.58
N HIS A 64 0.60 2.98 -2.54
CA HIS A 64 -0.24 3.82 -3.41
C HIS A 64 -1.58 4.05 -2.70
N CYS A 65 -2.09 5.29 -2.78
CA CYS A 65 -3.39 5.66 -2.26
C CYS A 65 -4.35 6.01 -3.40
N ASP A 66 -5.43 5.26 -3.50
CA ASP A 66 -6.52 5.49 -4.44
C ASP A 66 -7.77 5.97 -3.72
N TYR A 67 -8.71 6.52 -4.48
CA TYR A 67 -10.02 6.92 -3.98
C TYR A 67 -11.17 6.09 -4.58
N GLU A 68 -10.83 5.11 -5.41
CA GLU A 68 -11.74 4.16 -6.06
C GLU A 68 -11.00 2.85 -6.38
N TYR A 69 -11.73 1.76 -6.62
CA TYR A 69 -11.20 0.39 -6.80
C TYR A 69 -11.65 -0.27 -8.12
N SER A 70 -12.20 0.51 -9.02
CA SER A 70 -12.78 0.05 -10.28
C SER A 70 -11.83 0.13 -11.47
N HIS A 71 -10.71 0.85 -11.33
CA HIS A 71 -9.65 0.85 -12.34
C HIS A 71 -8.97 -0.51 -12.46
N MET A 72 -8.34 -0.76 -13.60
CA MET A 72 -7.46 -1.93 -13.75
C MET A 72 -6.03 -1.51 -13.36
N PRO A 73 -5.24 -2.36 -12.68
CA PRO A 73 -3.85 -2.03 -12.36
C PRO A 73 -2.98 -1.63 -13.57
N ALA A 74 -3.34 -2.12 -14.76
CA ALA A 74 -2.69 -1.77 -16.03
C ALA A 74 -2.94 -0.33 -16.50
N ASP A 75 -3.93 0.36 -15.93
CA ASP A 75 -4.23 1.76 -16.23
C ASP A 75 -3.21 2.71 -15.55
N GLU A 76 -2.60 2.27 -14.47
CA GLU A 76 -1.67 3.05 -13.66
C GLU A 76 -0.21 2.60 -13.80
N HIS A 77 0.00 1.29 -13.89
CA HIS A 77 1.32 0.68 -13.94
C HIS A 77 1.61 0.13 -15.32
N LYS A 78 2.89 0.22 -15.72
CA LYS A 78 3.33 -0.44 -16.94
C LYS A 78 3.25 -1.94 -16.75
N VAL A 79 2.48 -2.61 -17.61
CA VAL A 79 2.54 -4.06 -17.77
C VAL A 79 3.92 -4.39 -18.36
N VAL A 80 4.78 -5.00 -17.54
CA VAL A 80 6.11 -5.49 -17.92
C VAL A 80 6.08 -6.96 -18.30
#